data_AF-A0A970UWN6-F1
#
_entry.id   AF-A0A970UWN6-F1
#
_cell.length_a   1.000
_cell.length_b   1.000
_cell.length_c   1.000
_cell.angle_alpha   90.00
_cell.angle_beta   90.00
_cell.angle_gamma   90.00
#
_symmetry.space_group_name_H-M   'P 1'
#
loop_
_entity.id
_entity.type
_entity.pdbx_description
1 polymer ?
#
loop_
_entity_poly.entity_id
_entity_poly.type
_entity_poly.pdbx_seq_one_letter_code
_entity_poly.pdbx_strand_id
1 'polypeptide(L)'
;MQDKWEKRQQREINRYAARIEEIYKKAAEEAARIGHSIHNFNPDRPFSFDDYPQAKKKITELLKEVANNVESTIIDGVKSSWTLANNR
;
A
#
# COMPACT_ATOMS: atom_id res chain seq x y z
N MET A 1 10.96 28.06 -19.70
CA MET A 1 10.23 28.04 -18.40
C MET A 1 9.28 26.85 -18.27
N GLN A 2 8.57 26.44 -19.33
CA GLN A 2 7.69 25.26 -19.38
C GLN A 2 8.34 23.95 -18.87
N ASP A 3 9.53 23.62 -19.39
CA ASP A 3 10.24 22.35 -19.15
C ASP A 3 10.63 22.13 -17.66
N LYS A 4 10.88 23.20 -16.89
CA LYS A 4 11.23 23.09 -15.46
C LYS A 4 10.04 22.61 -14.61
N TRP A 5 8.83 23.06 -14.95
CA TRP A 5 7.61 22.72 -14.22
C TRP A 5 7.12 21.31 -14.56
N GLU A 6 7.22 20.90 -15.82
CA GLU A 6 6.94 19.53 -16.26
C GLU A 6 7.88 18.52 -15.58
N LYS A 7 9.19 18.80 -15.56
CA LYS A 7 10.16 17.98 -14.82
C LYS A 7 9.90 17.92 -13.32
N ARG A 8 9.32 18.96 -12.73
CA ARG A 8 8.94 18.95 -11.31
C ARG A 8 7.69 18.08 -11.10
N GLN A 9 6.66 18.27 -11.92
CA GLN A 9 5.44 17.47 -11.86
C GLN A 9 5.71 15.97 -12.04
N GLN A 10 6.56 15.61 -13.02
CA GLN A 10 6.92 14.21 -13.25
C GLN A 10 7.63 13.59 -12.05
N ARG A 11 8.54 14.33 -11.39
CA ARG A 11 9.22 13.85 -10.19
C ARG A 11 8.26 13.61 -9.03
N GLU A 12 7.27 14.49 -8.86
CA GLU A 12 6.23 14.31 -7.84
C GLU A 12 5.40 13.06 -8.12
N ILE A 13 4.93 12.86 -9.35
CA ILE A 13 4.17 11.66 -9.76
C ILE A 13 4.98 10.39 -9.50
N ASN A 14 6.25 10.37 -9.92
CA ASN A 14 7.13 9.22 -9.69
C ASN A 14 7.34 8.94 -8.20
N ARG A 15 7.41 9.98 -7.35
CA ARG A 15 7.52 9.82 -5.89
C ARG A 15 6.28 9.15 -5.30
N TYR A 16 5.08 9.56 -5.70
CA TYR A 16 3.84 8.93 -5.21
C TYR A 16 3.69 7.50 -5.70
N ALA A 17 4.05 7.22 -6.96
CA ALA A 17 4.07 5.87 -7.49
C ALA A 17 5.01 4.94 -6.69
N ALA A 18 6.24 5.40 -6.43
CA ALA A 18 7.21 4.65 -5.63
C ALA A 18 6.71 4.40 -4.20
N ARG A 19 6.01 5.36 -3.60
CA ARG A 19 5.43 5.20 -2.25
C ARG A 19 4.29 4.19 -2.22
N ILE A 20 3.45 4.15 -3.25
CA ILE A 20 2.42 3.11 -3.40
C ILE A 20 3.07 1.74 -3.55
N GLU A 21 4.12 1.62 -4.38
CA GLU A 21 4.87 0.37 -4.54
C GLU A 21 5.45 -0.12 -3.21
N GLU A 22 6.02 0.79 -2.41
CA GLU A 22 6.54 0.46 -1.08
C GLU A 22 5.46 -0.05 -0.12
N ILE A 23 4.24 0.52 -0.16
CA ILE A 23 3.09 0.04 0.62
C ILE A 23 2.77 -1.40 0.25
N TYR A 24 2.69 -1.72 -1.04
CA TYR A 24 2.43 -3.09 -1.50
C TYR A 24 3.55 -4.06 -1.13
N LYS A 25 4.81 -3.65 -1.24
CA LYS A 25 5.95 -4.48 -0.86
C LYS A 25 5.92 -4.84 0.63
N LYS A 26 5.70 -3.86 1.50
CA LYS A 26 5.56 -4.08 2.96
C LYS A 26 4.38 -4.98 3.27
N ALA A 27 3.26 -4.80 2.56
CA ALA A 27 2.09 -5.66 2.72
C ALA A 27 2.38 -7.12 2.33
N ALA A 28 3.13 -7.36 1.25
CA ALA A 28 3.52 -8.71 0.86
C ALA A 28 4.42 -9.37 1.92
N GLU A 29 5.38 -8.63 2.48
CA GLU A 29 6.24 -9.10 3.56
C GLU A 29 5.46 -9.44 4.84
N GLU A 30 4.47 -8.61 5.21
CA GLU A 30 3.61 -8.87 6.36
C GLU A 30 2.68 -10.06 6.11
N ALA A 31 2.09 -10.17 4.92
CA ALA A 31 1.26 -11.31 4.54
C ALA A 31 2.05 -12.63 4.62
N ALA A 32 3.31 -12.65 4.18
CA ALA A 32 4.19 -13.80 4.32
C ALA A 32 4.45 -14.15 5.80
N ARG A 33 4.67 -13.15 6.66
CA ARG A 33 4.82 -13.35 8.12
C ARG A 33 3.54 -13.88 8.77
N ILE A 34 2.38 -13.38 8.37
CA ILE A 34 1.08 -13.90 8.82
C ILE A 34 0.95 -15.38 8.42
N GLY A 35 1.25 -15.71 7.17
CA GLY A 35 1.23 -17.09 6.67
C GLY A 35 2.17 -18.01 7.47
N HIS A 36 3.40 -17.56 7.75
CA HIS A 36 4.36 -18.30 8.57
C HIS A 36 3.87 -18.54 10.02
N SER A 37 3.04 -17.64 10.57
CA SER A 37 2.48 -17.79 11.91
C SER A 37 1.33 -18.81 12.01
N ILE A 38 0.88 -19.39 10.88
CA ILE A 38 -0.15 -20.42 10.87
C ILE A 38 0.45 -21.76 11.28
N HIS A 39 0.07 -22.22 12.47
CA HIS A 39 0.40 -23.55 12.97
C HIS A 39 -0.69 -24.58 12.58
N ASN A 40 -0.33 -25.86 12.50
CA ASN A 40 -1.24 -26.96 12.13
C ASN A 40 -1.87 -26.77 10.74
N PHE A 41 -1.07 -26.30 9.78
CA PHE A 41 -1.46 -26.30 8.38
C PHE A 41 -1.73 -27.74 7.91
N ASN A 42 -2.91 -27.98 7.35
CA ASN A 42 -3.28 -29.27 6.78
C ASN A 42 -3.18 -29.21 5.25
N PRO A 43 -2.18 -29.86 4.63
CA PRO A 43 -2.00 -29.82 3.18
C PRO A 43 -3.03 -30.64 2.39
N ASP A 44 -3.79 -31.54 3.05
CA ASP A 44 -4.75 -32.44 2.39
C ASP A 44 -6.11 -31.78 2.14
N ARG A 45 -6.28 -30.51 2.56
CA ARG A 45 -7.50 -29.73 2.35
C ARG A 45 -7.19 -28.37 1.73
N PRO A 46 -8.12 -27.78 0.96
CA PRO A 46 -8.00 -26.40 0.53
C PRO A 46 -7.83 -25.44 1.72
N PHE A 47 -6.96 -24.45 1.53
CA PHE A 47 -6.75 -23.39 2.50
C PHE A 47 -7.99 -22.47 2.59
N SER A 48 -8.44 -22.18 3.81
CA SER A 48 -9.33 -21.06 4.11
C SER A 48 -8.83 -20.29 5.33
N PHE A 49 -8.91 -18.97 5.28
CA PHE A 49 -8.66 -18.15 6.46
C PHE A 49 -9.67 -18.43 7.60
N ASP A 50 -10.85 -18.99 7.30
CA ASP A 50 -11.83 -19.37 8.31
C ASP A 50 -11.31 -20.44 9.28
N ASP A 51 -10.36 -21.26 8.83
CA ASP A 51 -9.72 -22.29 9.66
C ASP A 51 -8.69 -21.71 10.63
N TYR A 52 -8.27 -20.47 10.39
CA TYR A 52 -7.20 -19.80 11.12
C TYR A 52 -7.66 -18.40 11.59
N PRO A 53 -8.54 -18.31 12.60
CA PRO A 53 -9.18 -17.04 13.00
C PRO A 53 -8.18 -15.92 13.33
N GLN A 54 -7.04 -16.27 13.92
CA GLN A 54 -5.98 -15.30 14.22
C GLN A 54 -5.32 -14.75 12.95
N ALA A 55 -5.01 -15.62 11.98
CA ALA A 55 -4.45 -15.20 10.69
C ALA A 55 -5.48 -14.40 9.89
N LYS A 56 -6.75 -14.80 9.91
CA LYS A 56 -7.87 -14.05 9.31
C LYS A 56 -7.98 -12.64 9.86
N LYS A 57 -7.87 -12.48 11.19
CA LYS A 57 -7.89 -11.15 11.82
C LYS A 57 -6.72 -10.29 11.32
N LYS A 58 -5.50 -10.81 11.39
CA LYS A 58 -4.29 -10.07 10.97
C LYS A 58 -4.32 -9.68 9.50
N ILE A 59 -4.72 -10.58 8.60
CA ILE A 59 -4.79 -10.26 7.15
C ILE A 59 -5.88 -9.22 6.87
N THR A 60 -7.00 -9.26 7.59
CA THR A 60 -8.06 -8.26 7.46
C THR A 60 -7.60 -6.88 7.93
N GLU A 61 -6.86 -6.82 9.05
CA GLU A 61 -6.26 -5.59 9.56
C GLU A 61 -5.20 -5.04 8.58
N LEU A 62 -4.34 -5.91 8.05
CA LEU A 62 -3.34 -5.53 7.05
C LEU A 62 -3.99 -4.93 5.78
N LEU A 63 -5.06 -5.54 5.26
CA LEU A 63 -5.76 -5.02 4.09
C LEU A 63 -6.38 -3.64 4.33
N LYS A 64 -6.92 -3.39 5.53
CA LYS A 64 -7.42 -2.07 5.92
C LYS A 64 -6.31 -1.04 5.98
N GLU A 65 -5.15 -1.41 6.55
CA GLU A 65 -4.00 -0.53 6.62
C GLU A 65 -3.46 -0.16 5.24
N VAL A 66 -3.37 -1.14 4.32
CA VAL A 66 -2.97 -0.90 2.93
C VAL A 66 -3.93 0.09 2.26
N ALA A 67 -5.24 -0.12 2.39
CA ALA A 67 -6.23 0.79 1.81
C ALA A 67 -6.07 2.23 2.33
N ASN A 68 -5.95 2.40 3.65
CA ASN A 68 -5.78 3.71 4.27
C ASN A 68 -4.47 4.40 3.83
N ASN A 69 -3.38 3.64 3.73
CA ASN A 69 -2.07 4.18 3.35
C ASN A 69 -2.02 4.60 1.88
N VAL A 70 -2.67 3.84 0.99
CA VAL A 70 -2.81 4.20 -0.43
C VAL A 70 -3.67 5.45 -0.57
N GLU A 71 -4.84 5.50 0.09
CA GLU A 71 -5.72 6.67 0.08
C GLU A 71 -4.99 7.94 0.56
N SER A 72 -4.31 7.84 1.70
CA SER A 72 -3.50 8.95 2.25
C SER A 72 -2.42 9.42 1.28
N THR A 73 -1.70 8.48 0.64
CA THR A 73 -0.66 8.80 -0.35
C THR A 73 -1.24 9.53 -1.58
N ILE A 74 -2.43 9.14 -2.03
CA ILE A 74 -3.14 9.80 -3.14
C ILE A 74 -3.59 11.21 -2.72
N ILE A 75 -4.20 11.37 -1.54
CA ILE A 75 -4.67 12.66 -1.01
C ILE A 75 -3.49 13.64 -0.88
N ASP A 76 -2.35 13.19 -0.37
CA ASP A 76 -1.14 13.99 -0.27
C ASP A 76 -0.62 14.43 -1.65
N GLY A 77 -0.75 13.57 -2.67
CA GLY A 77 -0.45 13.90 -4.06
C GLY A 77 -1.36 14.96 -4.65
N VAL A 78 -2.66 14.86 -4.39
CA VAL A 78 -3.65 15.84 -4.82
C VAL A 78 -3.38 17.19 -4.16
N LYS A 79 -3.20 17.24 -2.83
CA LYS A 79 -2.90 18.47 -2.09
C LYS A 79 -1.60 19.14 -2.56
N SER A 80 -0.53 18.36 -2.76
CA SER A 80 0.74 18.88 -3.28
C SER A 80 0.55 19.53 -4.66
N SER A 81 -0.24 18.90 -5.54
CA SER A 81 -0.54 19.40 -6.87
C SER A 81 -1.33 20.71 -6.84
N TRP A 82 -2.32 20.83 -5.93
CA TRP A 82 -3.07 22.07 -5.72
C TRP A 82 -2.18 23.23 -5.24
N THR A 83 -1.32 22.99 -4.25
CA THR A 83 -0.35 23.99 -3.76
C THR A 83 0.62 24.43 -4.86
N LEU A 84 1.07 23.50 -5.71
CA LEU A 84 1.94 23.79 -6.84
C LEU A 84 1.25 24.62 -7.92
N ALA A 85 -0.05 24.42 -8.14
CA ALA A 85 -0.84 25.18 -9.11
C ALA A 85 -1.13 26.61 -8.61
N ASN A 86 -1.35 26.79 -7.30
CA ASN A 86 -1.69 28.08 -6.70
C ASN A 86 -0.47 28.99 -6.42
N ASN A 87 0.74 28.42 -6.41
CA ASN A 87 2.01 29.15 -6.30
C ASN A 87 2.64 29.43 -7.68
N ARG A 88 1.85 29.45 -8.76
CA ARG A 88 2.29 29.82 -10.11
C ARG A 88 2.21 31.32 -10.36
#